data_AF-B6VBP7-F1
#
_entry.id   AF-B6VBP7-F1
#
_cell.length_a   1.000
_cell.length_b   1.000
_cell.length_c   1.000
_cell.angle_alpha   90.00
_cell.angle_beta   90.00
_cell.angle_gamma   90.00
#
_symmetry.space_group_name_H-M   'P 1'
#
loop_
_entity.id
_entity.type
_entity.pdbx_description
1 polymer ?
#
loop_
_entity_poly.entity_id
_entity_poly.type
_entity_poly.pdbx_seq_one_letter_code
_entity_poly.pdbx_strand_id
1 'polypeptide(L)'
;MTEFLKNNPIALSHCRLYERLQKKSVEIAFTDFCRVVRKEAIKKEEFQKWFDQFKQGIFDESIDDMRNTLRNDKYALRACVFCESLKYKQLEKNISESYRFWKNDLIDSRSYSVYKDFCEVIGDDVMEYRDFDFWFYRFLNGGYDISFERNREQKVYELSDMPIDIIGNVVEYLDMFDR
;
A
#
# COMPACT_ATOMS: atom_id res chain seq x y z
N MET A 1 10.48 -5.13 6.22
CA MET A 1 9.46 -4.12 5.88
C MET A 1 9.82 -2.74 6.41
N THR A 2 9.80 -2.52 7.72
CA THR A 2 10.02 -1.18 8.32
C THR A 2 11.46 -0.69 8.20
N GLU A 3 12.41 -1.61 8.11
CA GLU A 3 13.84 -1.34 7.90
C GLU A 3 14.10 -0.66 6.55
N PHE A 4 13.29 -0.94 5.52
CA PHE A 4 13.37 -0.24 4.24
C PHE A 4 13.03 1.25 4.39
N LEU A 5 11.97 1.59 5.13
CA LEU A 5 11.58 2.99 5.37
C LEU A 5 12.61 3.74 6.21
N LYS A 6 13.25 3.05 7.17
CA LYS A 6 14.34 3.63 7.97
C LYS A 6 15.56 3.97 7.11
N ASN A 7 15.86 3.14 6.12
CA ASN A 7 17.02 3.30 5.24
C ASN A 7 16.71 4.15 3.98
N ASN A 8 15.44 4.51 3.75
CA ASN A 8 15.01 5.29 2.58
C ASN A 8 14.22 6.54 3.01
N PRO A 9 14.90 7.66 3.32
CA PRO A 9 14.27 8.88 3.81
C PRO A 9 13.31 9.52 2.80
N ILE A 10 13.51 9.28 1.50
CA ILE A 10 12.64 9.78 0.44
C ILE A 10 11.31 9.03 0.45
N ALA A 11 11.35 7.70 0.45
CA ALA A 11 10.14 6.88 0.56
C ALA A 11 9.36 7.17 1.86
N LEU A 12 10.09 7.41 2.95
CA LEU A 12 9.49 7.81 4.22
C LEU A 12 8.79 9.18 4.13
N SER A 13 9.39 10.16 3.46
CA SER A 13 8.77 11.47 3.20
C SER A 13 7.50 11.35 2.34
N HIS A 14 7.51 10.54 1.28
CA HIS A 14 6.33 10.31 0.45
C HIS A 14 5.19 9.64 1.23
N CYS A 15 5.49 8.63 2.06
CA CYS A 15 4.52 8.03 2.95
C CYS A 15 3.93 9.04 3.96
N ARG A 16 4.73 9.99 4.47
CA ARG A 16 4.23 11.06 5.37
C ARG A 16 3.30 12.03 4.65
N LEU A 17 3.65 12.44 3.42
CA LEU A 17 2.80 13.29 2.59
C LEU A 17 1.47 12.60 2.29
N TYR A 18 1.50 11.30 2.00
CA TYR A 18 0.32 10.49 1.76
C TYR A 18 -0.61 10.40 2.98
N GLU A 19 -0.07 10.12 4.19
CA GLU A 19 -0.86 10.14 5.43
C GLU A 19 -1.53 11.51 5.69
N ARG A 20 -0.85 12.61 5.34
CA ARG A 20 -1.41 13.97 5.40
C ARG A 20 -2.62 14.14 4.49
N LEU A 21 -2.58 13.59 3.27
CA LEU A 21 -3.69 13.67 2.31
C LEU A 21 -4.91 12.82 2.72
N GLN A 22 -4.72 11.78 3.55
CA GLN A 22 -5.82 10.98 4.09
C GLN A 22 -6.69 11.74 5.12
N LYS A 23 -6.34 12.99 5.50
CA LYS A 23 -7.10 13.86 6.42
C LYS A 23 -7.46 13.22 7.78
N LYS A 24 -6.68 12.24 8.23
CA LYS A 24 -6.86 11.60 9.54
C LYS A 24 -6.45 12.55 10.67
N SER A 25 -7.02 12.35 11.87
CA SER A 25 -6.59 13.10 13.06
C SER A 25 -5.13 12.76 13.42
N VAL A 26 -4.42 13.71 14.05
CA VAL A 26 -3.01 13.56 14.47
C VAL A 26 -2.77 12.27 15.23
N GLU A 27 -3.69 11.94 16.12
CA GLU A 27 -3.57 10.79 17.00
C GLU A 27 -3.76 9.48 16.24
N ILE A 28 -4.66 9.44 15.26
CA ILE A 28 -4.86 8.28 14.38
C ILE A 28 -3.66 8.13 13.45
N ALA A 29 -3.23 9.21 12.79
CA ALA A 29 -2.07 9.19 11.89
C ALA A 29 -0.76 8.85 12.63
N PHE A 30 -0.56 9.35 13.86
CA PHE A 30 0.60 9.00 14.69
C PHE A 30 0.54 7.57 15.19
N THR A 31 -0.64 7.11 15.62
CA THR A 31 -0.82 5.74 16.09
C THR A 31 -0.62 4.77 14.93
N ASP A 32 -1.20 5.05 13.76
CA ASP A 32 -0.99 4.30 12.53
C ASP A 32 0.49 4.31 12.14
N PHE A 33 1.14 5.48 12.13
CA PHE A 33 2.55 5.62 11.78
C PHE A 33 3.50 4.92 12.75
N CYS A 34 3.36 5.10 14.07
CA CYS A 34 4.17 4.40 15.07
C CYS A 34 3.94 2.88 15.08
N ARG A 35 2.73 2.45 14.70
CA ARG A 35 2.38 1.05 14.51
C ARG A 35 2.98 0.51 13.20
N VAL A 36 3.12 1.36 12.17
CA VAL A 36 3.75 1.08 10.87
C VAL A 36 5.26 0.99 10.96
N VAL A 37 5.98 1.85 11.68
CA VAL A 37 7.47 1.90 11.61
C VAL A 37 8.19 1.21 12.81
N ARG A 38 7.42 0.67 13.78
CA ARG A 38 7.83 0.31 15.17
C ARG A 38 8.31 1.53 15.97
N LYS A 39 8.06 1.50 17.29
CA LYS A 39 8.35 2.57 18.29
C LYS A 39 9.75 3.21 18.25
N GLU A 40 10.73 2.58 17.60
CA GLU A 40 12.13 3.00 17.58
C GLU A 40 12.52 3.81 16.33
N ALA A 41 11.64 3.98 15.36
CA ALA A 41 12.02 4.62 14.09
C ALA A 41 12.06 6.16 14.14
N ILE A 42 11.20 6.76 14.96
CA ILE A 42 11.10 8.21 15.16
C ILE A 42 10.69 8.44 16.61
N LYS A 43 11.34 9.39 17.30
CA LYS A 43 10.93 9.78 18.66
C LYS A 43 9.57 10.45 18.61
N LYS A 44 8.70 10.18 19.58
CA LYS A 44 7.37 10.80 19.68
C LYS A 44 7.47 12.34 19.58
N GLU A 45 8.51 12.94 20.17
CA GLU A 45 8.73 14.39 20.09
C GLU A 45 9.02 14.90 18.66
N GLU A 46 9.72 14.14 17.82
CA GLU A 46 10.00 14.53 16.43
C GLU A 46 8.77 14.43 15.55
N PHE A 47 7.95 13.39 15.76
CA PHE A 47 6.67 13.27 15.07
C PHE A 47 5.66 14.33 15.52
N GLN A 48 5.62 14.62 16.83
CA GLN A 48 4.78 15.66 17.39
C GLN A 48 5.18 17.04 16.85
N LYS A 49 6.47 17.36 16.82
CA LYS A 49 6.99 18.59 16.20
C LYS A 49 6.56 18.73 14.74
N TRP A 50 6.65 17.63 13.97
CA TRP A 50 6.20 17.61 12.58
C TRP A 50 4.69 17.84 12.46
N PHE A 51 3.88 17.22 13.33
CA PHE A 51 2.43 17.41 13.34
C PHE A 51 1.99 18.80 13.86
N ASP A 52 2.77 19.39 14.75
CA ASP A 52 2.53 20.75 15.25
C ASP A 52 2.91 21.78 14.19
N GLN A 53 4.00 21.59 13.45
CA GLN A 53 4.34 22.35 12.24
C GLN A 53 3.23 22.24 11.17
N PHE A 54 2.63 21.05 11.05
CA PHE A 54 1.47 20.79 10.21
C PHE A 54 0.23 21.58 10.65
N LYS A 55 -0.12 21.59 11.95
CA LYS A 55 -1.28 22.35 12.48
C LYS A 55 -1.09 23.86 12.41
N GLN A 56 0.16 24.31 12.52
CA GLN A 56 0.54 25.72 12.46
C GLN A 56 0.57 26.26 11.01
N GLY A 57 0.33 25.42 10.00
CA GLY A 57 0.31 25.84 8.60
C GLY A 57 1.68 26.28 8.07
N ILE A 58 2.79 25.84 8.71
CA ILE A 58 4.16 26.21 8.33
C ILE A 58 4.65 25.30 7.19
N PHE A 59 3.81 25.12 6.18
CA PHE A 59 4.19 24.59 4.89
C PHE A 59 3.69 25.61 3.87
N ASP A 60 4.61 26.25 3.17
CA ASP A 60 4.29 27.23 2.12
C ASP A 60 3.55 26.60 0.93
N GLU A 61 3.45 25.27 0.88
CA GLU A 61 2.90 24.49 -0.23
C GLU A 61 1.41 24.13 -0.01
N SER A 62 0.61 24.33 -1.07
CA SER A 62 -0.81 23.97 -1.09
C SER A 62 -1.00 22.44 -1.01
N ILE A 63 -2.19 22.00 -0.56
CA ILE A 63 -2.59 20.57 -0.65
C ILE A 63 -2.48 20.07 -2.10
N ASP A 64 -2.77 20.93 -3.07
CA ASP A 64 -2.67 20.60 -4.49
C ASP A 64 -1.21 20.41 -4.91
N ASP A 65 -0.27 21.19 -4.37
CA ASP A 65 1.17 21.04 -4.63
C ASP A 65 1.71 19.71 -4.07
N MET A 66 1.21 19.31 -2.89
CA MET A 66 1.56 18.01 -2.28
C MET A 66 1.03 16.83 -3.09
N ARG A 67 -0.22 16.91 -3.59
CA ARG A 67 -0.77 15.88 -4.50
C ARG A 67 0.01 15.81 -5.79
N ASN A 68 0.32 16.95 -6.40
CA ASN A 68 1.10 17.02 -7.64
C ASN A 68 2.50 16.43 -7.45
N THR A 69 3.13 16.67 -6.30
CA THR A 69 4.43 16.06 -5.96
C THR A 69 4.36 14.53 -5.96
N LEU A 70 3.31 13.93 -5.37
CA LEU A 70 3.14 12.48 -5.36
C LEU A 70 2.79 11.94 -6.76
N ARG A 71 1.91 12.62 -7.50
CA ARG A 71 1.46 12.23 -8.84
C ARG A 71 2.59 12.17 -9.86
N ASN A 72 3.52 13.12 -9.77
CA ASN A 72 4.59 13.28 -10.76
C ASN A 72 5.77 12.32 -10.55
N ASP A 73 5.83 11.63 -9.42
CA ASP A 73 6.90 10.67 -9.10
C ASP A 73 6.37 9.24 -8.98
N LYS A 74 6.73 8.38 -9.96
CA LYS A 74 6.35 6.96 -9.95
C LYS A 74 6.82 6.23 -8.68
N TYR A 75 7.94 6.61 -8.10
CA TYR A 75 8.46 6.02 -6.86
C TYR A 75 7.69 6.53 -5.64
N ALA A 76 7.19 7.77 -5.68
CA ALA A 76 6.27 8.30 -4.67
C ALA A 76 4.95 7.52 -4.68
N LEU A 77 4.36 7.29 -5.86
CA LEU A 77 3.15 6.46 -5.99
C LEU A 77 3.38 5.04 -5.46
N ARG A 78 4.47 4.38 -5.87
CA ARG A 78 4.83 3.05 -5.35
C ARG A 78 5.06 3.06 -3.83
N ALA A 79 5.62 4.13 -3.26
CA ALA A 79 5.76 4.27 -1.81
C ALA A 79 4.39 4.42 -1.12
N CYS A 80 3.43 5.11 -1.74
CA CYS A 80 2.05 5.19 -1.24
C CYS A 80 1.38 3.81 -1.24
N VAL A 81 1.52 3.04 -2.33
CA VAL A 81 1.03 1.64 -2.41
C VAL A 81 1.70 0.75 -1.35
N PHE A 82 3.01 0.94 -1.13
CA PHE A 82 3.72 0.25 -0.06
C PHE A 82 3.14 0.59 1.32
N CYS A 83 2.82 1.85 1.56
CA CYS A 83 2.14 2.29 2.78
C CYS A 83 0.76 1.63 2.97
N GLU A 84 -0.04 1.49 1.90
CA GLU A 84 -1.31 0.75 1.95
C GLU A 84 -1.11 -0.75 2.23
N SER A 85 -0.15 -1.40 1.58
CA SER A 85 0.16 -2.82 1.80
C SER A 85 0.56 -3.11 3.26
N LEU A 86 1.23 -2.16 3.91
CA LEU A 86 1.60 -2.26 5.32
C LEU A 86 0.39 -2.18 6.24
N LYS A 87 -0.52 -1.24 5.99
CA LYS A 87 -1.79 -1.11 6.74
C LYS A 87 -2.60 -2.39 6.63
N TYR A 88 -2.71 -2.92 5.42
CA TYR A 88 -3.42 -4.16 5.13
C TYR A 88 -2.85 -5.36 5.91
N LYS A 89 -1.53 -5.60 5.80
CA LYS A 89 -0.85 -6.72 6.49
C LYS A 89 -1.00 -6.65 8.00
N GLN A 90 -1.14 -5.44 8.54
CA GLN A 90 -1.36 -5.24 9.98
C GLN A 90 -2.84 -5.44 10.36
N LEU A 91 -3.79 -5.05 9.51
CA LEU A 91 -5.22 -5.36 9.68
C LEU A 91 -5.41 -6.88 9.74
N GLU A 92 -4.81 -7.63 8.80
CA GLU A 92 -4.88 -9.10 8.77
C GLU A 92 -4.42 -9.76 10.08
N LYS A 93 -3.38 -9.23 10.72
CA LYS A 93 -2.89 -9.75 12.01
C LYS A 93 -3.87 -9.56 13.17
N ASN A 94 -4.80 -8.61 13.06
CA ASN A 94 -5.79 -8.33 14.10
C ASN A 94 -7.16 -8.99 13.79
N ILE A 95 -7.31 -9.62 12.63
CA ILE A 95 -8.53 -10.38 12.30
C ILE A 95 -8.50 -11.70 13.07
N SER A 96 -9.61 -12.00 13.76
CA SER A 96 -9.78 -13.24 14.54
C SER A 96 -9.49 -14.49 13.69
N GLU A 97 -8.90 -15.52 14.30
CA GLU A 97 -8.63 -16.80 13.64
C GLU A 97 -9.89 -17.44 13.04
N SER A 98 -11.07 -17.13 13.60
CA SER A 98 -12.37 -17.60 13.08
C SER A 98 -12.69 -17.09 11.66
N TYR A 99 -12.10 -15.97 11.22
CA TYR A 99 -12.32 -15.40 9.88
C TYR A 99 -11.26 -15.85 8.86
N ARG A 100 -10.25 -16.65 9.25
CA ARG A 100 -9.29 -17.24 8.29
C ARG A 100 -9.97 -18.16 7.27
N PHE A 101 -11.18 -18.64 7.56
CA PHE A 101 -11.92 -19.54 6.67
C PHE A 101 -12.44 -18.83 5.41
N TRP A 102 -12.82 -17.55 5.51
CA TRP A 102 -13.29 -16.72 4.39
C TRP A 102 -12.16 -15.90 3.73
N LYS A 103 -10.92 -16.33 3.93
CA LYS A 103 -9.73 -15.50 3.72
C LYS A 103 -9.52 -15.13 2.26
N ASN A 104 -9.79 -16.00 1.30
CA ASN A 104 -9.49 -15.75 -0.11
C ASN A 104 -10.51 -14.80 -0.77
N ASP A 105 -11.81 -15.02 -0.56
CA ASP A 105 -12.89 -14.11 -1.04
C ASP A 105 -12.77 -12.69 -0.49
N LEU A 106 -12.31 -12.56 0.76
CA LEU A 106 -12.10 -11.27 1.42
C LEU A 106 -10.82 -10.56 0.97
N ILE A 107 -9.83 -11.25 0.39
CA ILE A 107 -8.55 -10.66 -0.03
C ILE A 107 -8.72 -9.91 -1.35
N ASP A 108 -9.35 -10.53 -2.37
CA ASP A 108 -9.52 -9.92 -3.69
C ASP A 108 -10.53 -8.77 -3.67
N SER A 109 -11.61 -8.91 -2.90
CA SER A 109 -12.55 -7.81 -2.63
C SER A 109 -11.88 -6.63 -1.88
N ARG A 110 -10.74 -6.84 -1.23
CA ARG A 110 -10.11 -5.85 -0.36
C ARG A 110 -8.89 -5.17 -1.00
N SER A 111 -8.15 -5.80 -1.92
CA SER A 111 -7.16 -5.07 -2.73
C SER A 111 -7.86 -3.98 -3.57
N TYR A 112 -9.01 -4.31 -4.16
CA TYR A 112 -9.82 -3.35 -4.91
C TYR A 112 -10.41 -2.24 -4.02
N SER A 113 -10.82 -2.54 -2.78
CA SER A 113 -11.29 -1.49 -1.87
C SER A 113 -10.15 -0.55 -1.46
N VAL A 114 -8.97 -1.09 -1.16
CA VAL A 114 -7.79 -0.28 -0.83
C VAL A 114 -7.34 0.56 -2.02
N TYR A 115 -7.47 0.03 -3.24
CA TYR A 115 -7.22 0.80 -4.46
C TYR A 115 -8.17 2.00 -4.59
N LYS A 116 -9.46 1.83 -4.31
CA LYS A 116 -10.41 2.96 -4.31
C LYS A 116 -10.02 4.04 -3.29
N ASP A 117 -9.72 3.65 -2.06
CA ASP A 117 -9.27 4.58 -1.02
C ASP A 117 -8.00 5.33 -1.45
N PHE A 118 -7.06 4.63 -2.08
CA PHE A 118 -5.85 5.21 -2.66
C PHE A 118 -6.17 6.25 -3.75
N CYS A 119 -7.08 5.92 -4.67
CA CYS A 119 -7.53 6.82 -5.74
C CYS A 119 -8.30 8.03 -5.20
N GLU A 120 -9.11 7.89 -4.15
CA GLU A 120 -9.79 9.03 -3.51
C GLU A 120 -8.78 10.05 -2.91
N VAL A 121 -7.63 9.57 -2.45
CA VAL A 121 -6.60 10.39 -1.80
C VAL A 121 -5.73 11.13 -2.83
N ILE A 122 -5.22 10.40 -3.84
CA ILE A 122 -4.25 10.93 -4.81
C ILE A 122 -4.92 11.30 -6.16
N GLY A 123 -5.92 10.55 -6.59
CA GLY A 123 -6.63 10.70 -7.85
C GLY A 123 -6.93 9.38 -8.57
N ASP A 124 -7.99 9.36 -9.36
CA ASP A 124 -8.40 8.18 -10.14
C ASP A 124 -7.49 7.93 -11.37
N ASP A 125 -6.76 8.95 -11.83
CA ASP A 125 -5.95 8.95 -13.05
C ASP A 125 -4.48 8.56 -12.85
N VAL A 126 -4.08 8.24 -11.62
CA VAL A 126 -2.65 8.22 -11.23
C VAL A 126 -1.99 6.85 -11.40
N MET A 127 -2.74 5.77 -11.33
CA MET A 127 -2.24 4.40 -11.45
C MET A 127 -3.39 3.48 -11.83
N GLU A 128 -3.21 2.63 -12.83
CA GLU A 128 -4.20 1.61 -13.17
C GLU A 128 -4.31 0.55 -12.07
N TYR A 129 -5.50 -0.01 -11.88
CA TYR A 129 -5.73 -1.07 -10.89
C TYR A 129 -4.74 -2.23 -11.05
N ARG A 130 -4.42 -2.66 -12.29
CA ARG A 130 -3.48 -3.75 -12.53
C ARG A 130 -2.06 -3.45 -12.03
N ASP A 131 -1.60 -2.21 -12.18
CA ASP A 131 -0.30 -1.79 -11.67
C ASP A 131 -0.33 -1.67 -10.14
N PHE A 132 -1.41 -1.11 -9.58
CA PHE A 132 -1.61 -1.05 -8.14
C PHE A 132 -1.57 -2.45 -7.52
N ASP A 133 -2.37 -3.37 -8.05
CA ASP A 133 -2.53 -4.74 -7.55
C ASP A 133 -1.20 -5.50 -7.58
N PHE A 134 -0.46 -5.39 -8.68
CA PHE A 134 0.89 -5.94 -8.80
C PHE A 134 1.82 -5.42 -7.68
N TRP A 135 1.90 -4.10 -7.49
CA TRP A 135 2.77 -3.50 -6.47
C TRP A 135 2.33 -3.86 -5.06
N PHE A 136 1.03 -3.81 -4.80
CA PHE A 136 0.41 -4.13 -3.53
C PHE A 136 0.77 -5.55 -3.09
N TYR A 137 0.54 -6.56 -3.94
CA TYR A 137 0.89 -7.95 -3.62
C TYR A 137 2.39 -8.20 -3.60
N ARG A 138 3.17 -7.55 -4.48
CA ARG A 138 4.64 -7.63 -4.43
C ARG A 138 5.15 -7.19 -3.05
N PHE A 139 4.63 -6.10 -2.51
CA PHE A 139 5.01 -5.61 -1.20
C PHE A 139 4.52 -6.50 -0.06
N LEU A 140 3.29 -7.02 -0.14
CA LEU A 140 2.78 -7.99 0.84
C LEU A 140 3.67 -9.25 0.92
N ASN A 141 4.15 -9.72 -0.23
CA ASN A 141 5.02 -10.89 -0.38
C ASN A 141 6.50 -10.61 -0.10
N GLY A 142 6.86 -9.35 0.17
CA GLY A 142 8.18 -8.99 0.67
C GLY A 142 9.16 -8.38 -0.33
N GLY A 143 8.71 -8.10 -1.56
CA GLY A 143 9.50 -7.42 -2.58
C GLY A 143 9.51 -5.90 -2.37
N TYR A 144 10.33 -5.39 -1.46
CA TYR A 144 10.36 -3.96 -1.07
C TYR A 144 11.13 -3.04 -2.02
N ASP A 145 11.72 -3.58 -3.08
CA ASP A 145 12.43 -2.76 -4.07
C ASP A 145 11.43 -1.94 -4.90
N ILE A 146 11.29 -0.67 -4.52
CA ILE A 146 10.49 0.35 -5.21
C ILE A 146 11.08 0.71 -6.58
N SER A 147 12.39 0.51 -6.78
CA SER A 147 13.05 0.74 -8.08
C SER A 147 12.91 -0.42 -9.06
N PHE A 148 12.29 -1.53 -8.64
CA PHE A 148 12.08 -2.69 -9.49
C PHE A 148 11.37 -2.29 -10.78
N GLU A 149 11.95 -2.68 -11.91
CA GLU A 149 11.33 -2.53 -13.22
C GLU A 149 10.81 -3.89 -13.67
N ARG A 150 9.50 -3.97 -13.89
CA ARG A 150 8.87 -5.16 -14.45
C ARG A 150 9.39 -5.34 -15.87
N ASN A 151 9.91 -6.54 -16.17
CA ASN A 151 10.20 -6.89 -17.54
C ASN A 151 8.90 -6.92 -18.34
N ARG A 152 8.66 -5.89 -19.16
CA ARG A 152 7.45 -5.77 -19.99
C ARG A 152 7.41 -6.79 -21.13
N GLU A 153 8.55 -7.44 -21.41
CA GLU A 153 8.69 -8.47 -22.43
C GLU A 153 8.44 -9.88 -21.87
N GLN A 154 8.40 -10.05 -20.54
CA GLN A 154 7.93 -11.29 -19.95
C GLN A 154 6.44 -11.42 -20.24
N LYS A 155 6.10 -12.36 -21.13
CA LYS A 155 4.72 -12.72 -21.45
C LYS A 155 3.98 -12.99 -20.13
N VAL A 156 2.92 -12.23 -19.90
CA VAL A 156 1.98 -12.52 -18.82
C VAL A 156 1.18 -13.72 -19.30
N TYR A 157 1.40 -14.87 -18.68
CA TYR A 157 0.61 -16.06 -18.95
C TYR A 157 -0.69 -15.92 -18.18
N GLU A 158 -1.81 -15.90 -18.90
CA GLU A 158 -3.14 -15.99 -18.31
C GLU A 158 -3.44 -17.45 -17.94
N LEU A 159 -4.46 -17.69 -17.12
CA LEU A 159 -4.88 -19.04 -16.76
C LEU A 159 -5.14 -19.88 -18.03
N SER A 160 -5.71 -19.26 -19.07
CA SER A 160 -5.98 -19.86 -20.37
C SER A 160 -4.74 -20.21 -21.21
N ASP A 161 -3.57 -19.65 -20.89
CA ASP A 161 -2.32 -20.01 -21.55
C ASP A 161 -1.73 -21.33 -21.00
N MET A 162 -2.25 -21.85 -19.88
CA MET A 162 -1.77 -23.11 -19.29
C MET A 162 -2.37 -24.34 -19.99
N PRO A 163 -1.64 -25.46 -20.04
CA PRO A 163 -2.19 -26.75 -20.47
C PRO A 163 -3.44 -27.12 -19.66
N ILE A 164 -4.45 -27.68 -20.35
CA ILE A 164 -5.77 -27.92 -19.76
C ILE A 164 -5.76 -28.90 -18.58
N ASP A 165 -4.80 -29.82 -18.58
CA ASP A 165 -4.52 -30.75 -17.48
C ASP A 165 -4.03 -30.03 -16.22
N ILE A 166 -3.20 -28.98 -16.38
CA ILE A 166 -2.77 -28.14 -15.25
C ILE A 166 -3.93 -27.28 -14.74
N ILE A 167 -4.73 -26.70 -15.63
CA ILE A 167 -5.93 -25.96 -15.24
C ILE A 167 -6.89 -26.88 -14.47
N GLY A 168 -7.11 -28.10 -14.96
CA GLY A 168 -7.92 -29.12 -14.29
C GLY A 168 -7.45 -29.40 -12.86
N ASN A 169 -6.13 -29.59 -12.68
CA ASN A 169 -5.55 -29.78 -11.35
C ASN A 169 -5.77 -28.56 -10.43
N VAL A 170 -5.61 -27.34 -10.95
CA VAL A 170 -5.85 -26.11 -10.17
C VAL A 170 -7.32 -26.01 -9.74
N VAL A 171 -8.25 -26.20 -10.68
CA VAL A 171 -9.71 -26.16 -10.43
C VAL A 171 -10.16 -27.24 -9.45
N GLU A 172 -9.51 -28.41 -9.44
CA GLU A 172 -9.78 -29.44 -8.43
C GLU A 172 -9.50 -28.97 -6.99
N TYR A 173 -8.49 -28.10 -6.79
CA TYR A 173 -8.17 -27.52 -5.48
C TYR A 173 -9.00 -26.30 -5.11
N LEU A 174 -9.81 -25.76 -6.03
CA LEU A 174 -10.70 -24.63 -5.77
C LEU A 174 -11.99 -25.10 -5.06
N ASP A 175 -12.49 -24.23 -4.18
CA ASP A 175 -13.82 -24.29 -3.57
C ASP A 175 -14.90 -24.37 -4.67
N MET A 176 -16.05 -25.00 -4.40
CA MET A 176 -17.23 -24.97 -5.27
C MET A 176 -17.64 -23.55 -5.72
N PHE A 177 -17.41 -22.53 -4.90
CA PHE A 177 -17.68 -21.12 -5.22
C PHE A 177 -16.55 -20.45 -6.02
N ASP A 178 -15.35 -21.02 -6.00
CA ASP A 178 -14.17 -20.53 -6.73
C ASP A 178 -13.94 -21.27 -8.07
N ARG A 179 -14.64 -22.39 -8.30
CA ARG A 179 -14.56 -23.24 -9.50
C ARG A 179 -15.28 -22.68 -10.72
#